data_AF-L1LFR9-F1
#
_entry.id   AF-L1LFR9-F1
#
_cell.length_a   1.000
_cell.length_b   1.000
_cell.length_c   1.000
_cell.angle_alpha   90.00
_cell.angle_beta   90.00
_cell.angle_gamma   90.00
#
_symmetry.space_group_name_H-M   'P 1'
#
loop_
_entity.id
_entity.type
_entity.pdbx_description
1 polymer ?
#
loop_
_entity_poly.entity_id
_entity_poly.type
_entity_poly.pdbx_seq_one_letter_code
_entity_poly.pdbx_strand_id
1 'polypeptide(L)'
;MSFLYDKISNARTYWDKKTCSCPEEWNEKIAKSSTVYVGNLAFTTPEERIHEVLQAAGEIERIVLGLNSIQKSPCGFAFVVYKDIKSAKRAVGMFKGCVIDGRVIRVDADPGDNIDTERRLARGINGYQWRDAFRKEFDTSRGGQGLGVDHETLNHNPKVHQSASTTLLP
;
A
#
# COMPACT_ATOMS: atom_id res chain seq x y z
N MET A 1 5.22 18.56 32.49
CA MET A 1 5.91 18.85 31.21
C MET A 1 5.63 17.74 30.17
N SER A 2 4.39 17.26 30.09
CA SER A 2 4.06 16.01 29.37
C SER A 2 2.77 16.05 28.54
N PHE A 3 2.18 17.22 28.30
CA PHE A 3 0.95 17.35 27.49
C PHE A 3 1.19 17.84 26.06
N LEU A 4 2.45 18.06 25.68
CA LEU A 4 2.83 18.54 24.33
C LEU A 4 3.23 17.41 23.36
N TYR A 5 3.59 16.22 23.86
CA TYR A 5 4.08 15.13 23.01
C TYR A 5 3.00 14.14 22.53
N ASP A 6 1.80 14.19 23.13
CA ASP A 6 0.70 13.28 22.75
C ASP A 6 -0.06 13.73 21.49
N LYS A 7 0.19 14.96 21.03
CA LYS A 7 -0.46 15.54 19.82
C LYS A 7 0.39 15.42 18.54
N ILE A 8 1.58 14.84 18.62
CA ILE A 8 2.49 14.69 17.46
C ILE A 8 2.25 13.36 16.71
N SER A 9 1.58 12.39 17.32
CA SER A 9 1.13 11.17 16.63
C SER A 9 -0.24 11.37 15.96
N ASN A 10 -0.42 12.46 15.22
CA ASN A 10 -1.59 12.64 14.33
C ASN A 10 -1.47 11.75 13.08
N ALA A 11 -0.96 10.53 13.25
CA ALA A 11 -0.93 9.51 12.23
C ALA A 11 -2.36 9.01 12.10
N ARG A 12 -3.05 9.41 11.02
CA ARG A 12 -4.31 8.78 10.62
C ARG A 12 -4.09 7.27 10.61
N THR A 13 -4.65 6.56 11.58
CA THR A 13 -4.55 5.10 11.65
C THR A 13 -5.23 4.54 10.41
N TYR A 14 -4.42 4.09 9.45
CA TYR A 14 -4.91 3.39 8.29
C TYR A 14 -5.39 2.02 8.75
N TRP A 15 -6.65 1.72 8.53
CA TRP A 15 -7.21 0.38 8.67
C TRP A 15 -8.14 0.10 7.50
N ASP A 16 -8.07 -1.11 6.97
CA ASP A 16 -8.87 -1.51 5.82
C ASP A 16 -10.26 -1.95 6.28
N LYS A 17 -11.26 -1.09 6.02
CA LYS A 17 -12.67 -1.32 6.37
C LYS A 17 -13.29 -2.55 5.70
N LYS A 18 -12.66 -3.10 4.66
CA LYS A 18 -13.14 -4.33 4.01
C LYS A 18 -12.70 -5.59 4.76
N THR A 19 -11.55 -5.56 5.43
CA THR A 19 -10.96 -6.76 6.06
C THR A 19 -11.14 -6.80 7.57
N CYS A 20 -11.43 -5.66 8.20
CA CYS A 20 -11.64 -5.59 9.64
C CYS A 20 -12.89 -4.77 9.95
N SER A 21 -13.52 -5.07 11.09
CA SER A 21 -14.76 -4.40 11.50
C SER A 21 -14.48 -3.22 12.44
N CYS A 22 -13.35 -3.23 13.14
CA CYS A 22 -12.92 -2.14 14.01
C CYS A 22 -11.39 -1.91 13.99
N PRO A 23 -10.93 -0.73 14.46
CA PRO A 23 -9.49 -0.42 14.55
C PRO A 23 -8.71 -1.31 15.53
N GLU A 24 -9.33 -1.78 16.61
CA GLU A 24 -8.65 -2.62 17.62
C GLU A 24 -8.26 -3.98 17.02
N GLU A 25 -9.19 -4.62 16.30
CA GLU A 25 -8.95 -5.89 15.60
C GLU A 25 -7.79 -5.76 14.59
N TRP A 26 -7.75 -4.64 13.86
CA TRP A 26 -6.68 -4.34 12.91
C TRP A 26 -5.31 -4.24 13.60
N ASN A 27 -5.25 -3.54 14.73
CA ASN A 27 -4.01 -3.40 15.50
C ASN A 27 -3.53 -4.74 16.08
N GLU A 28 -4.45 -5.58 16.54
CA GLU A 28 -4.12 -6.92 17.02
C GLU A 28 -3.56 -7.82 15.92
N LYS A 29 -4.17 -7.79 14.72
CA LYS A 29 -3.70 -8.56 13.56
C LYS A 29 -2.32 -8.08 13.12
N ILE A 30 -2.12 -6.77 13.01
CA ILE A 30 -0.81 -6.19 12.70
C ILE A 30 0.24 -6.57 13.75
N ALA A 31 -0.10 -6.55 15.04
CA ALA A 31 0.84 -6.86 16.10
C ALA A 31 1.40 -8.30 16.03
N LYS A 32 0.60 -9.21 15.44
CA LYS A 32 0.89 -10.64 15.24
C LYS A 32 1.36 -10.99 13.82
N SER A 33 1.38 -10.04 12.89
CA SER A 33 1.76 -10.30 11.50
C SER A 33 3.25 -10.07 11.25
N SER A 34 3.82 -10.86 10.34
CA SER A 34 5.16 -10.66 9.77
C SER A 34 5.11 -9.97 8.40
N THR A 35 3.96 -9.40 8.02
CA THR A 35 3.78 -8.75 6.72
C THR A 35 3.90 -7.24 6.83
N VAL A 36 4.51 -6.64 5.80
CA VAL A 36 4.70 -5.20 5.69
C VAL A 36 4.19 -4.74 4.32
N TYR A 37 3.44 -3.65 4.31
CA TYR A 37 3.05 -2.94 3.09
C TYR A 37 4.13 -1.93 2.71
N VAL A 38 4.55 -1.96 1.46
CA VAL A 38 5.49 -1.01 0.86
C VAL A 38 4.79 -0.25 -0.26
N GLY A 39 4.60 1.05 -0.07
CA GLY A 39 3.92 1.95 -0.98
C GLY A 39 4.84 3.04 -1.55
N ASN A 40 4.31 3.78 -2.51
CA ASN A 40 5.01 4.86 -3.23
C ASN A 40 6.23 4.41 -4.06
N LEU A 41 6.33 3.13 -4.44
CA LEU A 41 7.35 2.59 -5.34
C LEU A 41 7.19 3.13 -6.78
N ALA A 42 8.24 3.11 -7.60
CA ALA A 42 8.09 3.36 -9.03
C ALA A 42 7.40 2.16 -9.70
N PHE A 43 6.64 2.36 -10.78
CA PHE A 43 6.00 1.26 -11.53
C PHE A 43 7.02 0.32 -12.17
N THR A 44 8.24 0.79 -12.39
CA THR A 44 9.36 0.02 -12.94
C THR A 44 10.21 -0.66 -11.88
N THR A 45 9.92 -0.48 -10.58
CA THR A 45 10.72 -1.08 -9.50
C THR A 45 10.54 -2.60 -9.54
N PRO A 46 11.60 -3.38 -9.81
CA PRO A 46 11.49 -4.83 -9.87
C PRO A 46 11.49 -5.43 -8.46
N GLU A 47 11.06 -6.68 -8.33
CA GLU A 47 10.97 -7.38 -7.04
C GLU A 47 12.34 -7.52 -6.38
N GLU A 48 13.37 -7.81 -7.17
CA GLU A 48 14.75 -7.98 -6.73
C GLU A 48 15.26 -6.71 -6.04
N ARG A 49 14.89 -5.53 -6.54
CA ARG A 49 15.27 -4.26 -5.94
C ARG A 49 14.66 -4.06 -4.56
N ILE A 50 13.40 -4.48 -4.40
CA ILE A 50 12.69 -4.44 -3.12
C ILE A 50 13.36 -5.41 -2.15
N HIS A 51 13.68 -6.63 -2.62
CA HIS A 51 14.38 -7.63 -1.82
C HIS A 51 15.74 -7.14 -1.33
N GLU A 52 16.58 -6.60 -2.23
CA GLU A 52 17.92 -6.08 -1.92
C GLU A 52 17.93 -5.07 -0.78
N VAL A 53 16.95 -4.16 -0.76
CA VAL A 53 16.85 -3.10 0.24
C VAL A 53 16.25 -3.65 1.54
N LEU A 54 15.13 -4.36 1.45
CA LEU A 54 14.34 -4.74 2.63
C LEU A 54 14.89 -5.96 3.38
N GLN A 55 15.76 -6.76 2.77
CA GLN A 55 16.44 -7.88 3.45
C GLN A 55 17.31 -7.42 4.63
N ALA A 56 17.75 -6.15 4.67
CA ALA A 56 18.56 -5.65 5.78
C ALA A 56 17.80 -5.57 7.11
N ALA A 57 16.46 -5.60 7.10
CA ALA A 57 15.68 -5.73 8.33
C ALA A 57 15.58 -7.19 8.84
N GLY A 58 15.77 -8.19 7.98
CA GLY A 58 15.69 -9.61 8.29
C GLY A 58 15.36 -10.47 7.08
N GLU A 59 15.30 -11.79 7.28
CA GLU A 59 15.06 -12.74 6.20
C GLU A 59 13.63 -12.62 5.64
N ILE A 60 13.54 -12.44 4.32
CA ILE A 60 12.29 -12.33 3.58
C ILE A 60 11.85 -13.74 3.18
N GLU A 61 10.59 -14.07 3.45
CA GLU A 61 9.98 -15.33 3.02
C GLU A 61 9.49 -15.22 1.57
N ARG A 62 8.73 -14.16 1.25
CA ARG A 62 8.28 -13.86 -0.11
C ARG A 62 7.87 -12.40 -0.27
N ILE A 63 7.85 -11.94 -1.52
CA ILE A 63 7.37 -10.63 -1.90
C ILE A 63 6.17 -10.80 -2.84
N VAL A 64 5.13 -10.00 -2.64
CA VAL A 64 3.94 -9.99 -3.47
C VAL A 64 3.78 -8.59 -4.08
N LEU A 65 4.11 -8.48 -5.37
CA LEU A 65 3.93 -7.22 -6.10
C LEU A 65 2.45 -6.89 -6.29
N GLY A 66 2.11 -5.65 -5.95
CA GLY A 66 0.80 -5.07 -6.16
C GLY A 66 0.56 -4.76 -7.63
N LEU A 67 -0.58 -5.21 -8.14
CA LEU A 67 -0.92 -5.14 -9.56
C LEU A 67 -2.11 -4.23 -9.83
N ASN A 68 -2.19 -3.72 -11.05
CA ASN A 68 -3.38 -3.08 -11.57
C ASN A 68 -4.49 -4.12 -11.72
N SER A 69 -5.71 -3.82 -11.26
CA SER A 69 -6.80 -4.80 -11.29
C SER A 69 -7.27 -5.17 -12.71
N ILE A 70 -7.06 -4.29 -13.68
CA ILE A 70 -7.46 -4.45 -15.09
C ILE A 70 -6.28 -4.94 -15.93
N GLN A 71 -5.21 -4.14 -16.00
CA GLN A 71 -4.06 -4.39 -16.89
C GLN A 71 -3.08 -5.43 -16.35
N LYS A 72 -3.21 -5.83 -15.07
CA LYS A 72 -2.30 -6.75 -14.38
C LYS A 72 -0.82 -6.33 -14.40
N SER A 73 -0.56 -5.05 -14.61
CA SER A 73 0.79 -4.44 -14.54
C SER A 73 1.15 -4.02 -13.11
N PRO A 74 2.44 -3.92 -12.74
CA PRO A 74 2.85 -3.41 -11.44
C PRO A 74 2.29 -2.01 -11.17
N CYS A 75 1.72 -1.82 -9.98
CA CYS A 75 0.97 -0.62 -9.62
C CYS A 75 1.66 0.18 -8.50
N GLY A 76 2.97 0.01 -8.31
CA GLY A 76 3.77 0.84 -7.39
C GLY A 76 3.49 0.59 -5.90
N PHE A 77 3.15 -0.63 -5.53
CA PHE A 77 3.15 -1.09 -4.15
C PHE A 77 3.49 -2.58 -4.10
N ALA A 78 3.88 -3.07 -2.94
CA ALA A 78 4.17 -4.48 -2.70
C ALA A 78 3.86 -4.84 -1.25
N PHE A 79 3.64 -6.13 -1.01
CA PHE A 79 3.67 -6.72 0.33
C PHE A 79 4.94 -7.53 0.48
N VAL A 80 5.60 -7.39 1.62
CA VAL A 80 6.79 -8.16 1.97
C VAL A 80 6.45 -9.00 3.19
N VAL A 81 6.55 -10.31 3.04
CA VAL A 81 6.36 -11.29 4.12
C VAL A 81 7.73 -11.65 4.65
N TYR A 82 7.99 -11.33 5.91
CA TYR A 82 9.20 -11.77 6.60
C TYR A 82 8.97 -13.10 7.30
N LYS A 83 10.05 -13.84 7.55
CA LYS A 83 10.00 -15.05 8.39
C LYS A 83 9.64 -14.74 9.85
N ASP A 84 10.05 -13.58 10.35
CA ASP A 84 9.82 -13.18 11.74
C ASP A 84 8.98 -11.89 11.85
N ILE A 85 8.06 -11.88 12.81
CA ILE A 85 7.30 -10.68 13.23
C ILE A 85 8.25 -9.56 13.68
N LYS A 86 9.38 -9.91 14.33
CA LYS A 86 10.38 -8.94 14.76
C LYS A 86 11.03 -8.23 13.57
N SER A 87 11.29 -8.95 12.48
CA SER A 87 11.86 -8.40 11.24
C SER A 87 10.90 -7.42 10.58
N ALA A 88 9.60 -7.76 10.52
CA ALA A 88 8.56 -6.85 10.03
C ALA A 88 8.50 -5.54 10.84
N LYS A 89 8.53 -5.62 12.17
CA LYS A 89 8.55 -4.43 13.05
C LYS A 89 9.79 -3.56 12.82
N ARG A 90 10.97 -4.18 12.67
CA ARG A 90 12.20 -3.45 12.32
C ARG A 90 12.09 -2.78 10.96
N ALA A 91 11.54 -3.46 9.95
CA ALA A 91 11.40 -2.92 8.61
C ALA A 91 10.55 -1.64 8.58
N VAL A 92 9.45 -1.60 9.32
CA VAL A 92 8.62 -0.39 9.45
C VAL A 92 9.39 0.77 10.10
N GLY A 93 10.19 0.50 11.13
CA GLY A 93 10.99 1.54 11.80
C GLY A 93 12.16 2.03 10.96
N MET A 94 12.82 1.14 10.22
CA MET A 94 14.05 1.43 9.47
C MET A 94 13.78 2.06 8.10
N PHE A 95 12.79 1.53 7.36
CA PHE A 95 12.62 1.86 5.95
C PHE A 95 11.54 2.90 5.66
N LYS A 96 10.79 3.31 6.67
CA LYS A 96 9.79 4.36 6.50
C LYS A 96 10.47 5.67 6.15
N GLY A 97 10.20 6.18 4.95
CA GLY A 97 10.82 7.40 4.44
C GLY A 97 12.17 7.17 3.75
N CYS A 98 12.62 5.92 3.56
CA CYS A 98 13.80 5.64 2.76
C CYS A 98 13.56 5.91 1.27
N VAL A 99 14.64 6.07 0.51
CA VAL A 99 14.57 6.31 -0.93
C VAL A 99 14.90 5.04 -1.71
N ILE A 100 13.99 4.61 -2.58
CA ILE A 100 14.22 3.55 -3.58
C ILE A 100 13.94 4.15 -4.96
N ASP A 101 14.91 4.03 -5.86
CA ASP A 101 14.83 4.50 -7.25
C ASP A 101 14.36 5.96 -7.37
N GLY A 102 14.90 6.82 -6.50
CA GLY A 102 14.58 8.26 -6.45
C GLY A 102 13.26 8.60 -5.76
N ARG A 103 12.58 7.63 -5.15
CA ARG A 103 11.28 7.84 -4.48
C ARG A 103 11.34 7.53 -2.99
N VAL A 104 10.76 8.43 -2.20
CA VAL A 104 10.55 8.20 -0.77
C VAL A 104 9.44 7.16 -0.58
N ILE A 105 9.80 5.97 -0.12
CA ILE A 105 8.85 4.87 0.08
C ILE A 105 8.08 5.04 1.39
N ARG A 106 6.87 4.49 1.40
CA ARG A 106 6.04 4.36 2.59
C ARG A 106 6.08 2.92 3.05
N VAL A 107 6.37 2.69 4.32
CA VAL A 107 6.42 1.36 4.91
C VAL A 107 5.51 1.35 6.12
N ASP A 108 4.53 0.46 6.13
CA ASP A 108 3.60 0.28 7.24
C ASP A 108 3.35 -1.20 7.49
N ALA A 109 3.04 -1.57 8.73
CA ALA A 109 2.71 -2.94 9.05
C ALA A 109 1.35 -3.33 8.44
N ASP A 110 1.23 -4.60 8.07
CA ASP A 110 0.05 -5.12 7.41
C ASP A 110 -0.38 -6.45 8.04
N PRO A 111 -1.69 -6.75 8.16
CA PRO A 111 -2.13 -8.04 8.69
C PRO A 111 -1.70 -9.22 7.78
N GLY A 112 -1.52 -9.01 6.47
CA GLY A 112 -1.14 -10.09 5.54
C GLY A 112 -2.32 -10.91 5.01
N ASP A 113 -3.55 -10.57 5.38
CA ASP A 113 -4.76 -11.24 4.90
C ASP A 113 -4.94 -11.02 3.38
N ASN A 114 -5.24 -12.08 2.62
CA ASN A 114 -5.61 -12.02 1.20
C ASN A 114 -4.63 -11.25 0.29
N ILE A 115 -3.35 -11.17 0.65
CA ILE A 115 -2.32 -10.45 -0.12
C ILE A 115 -2.04 -11.08 -1.48
N ASP A 116 -2.26 -12.39 -1.63
CA ASP A 116 -2.05 -13.12 -2.88
C ASP A 116 -3.23 -12.97 -3.87
N THR A 117 -4.41 -12.61 -3.36
CA THR A 117 -5.67 -12.54 -4.12
C THR A 117 -6.17 -11.10 -4.23
N GLU A 118 -7.14 -10.71 -3.42
CA GLU A 118 -7.85 -9.44 -3.54
C GLU A 118 -6.98 -8.23 -3.20
N ARG A 119 -6.11 -8.36 -2.19
CA ARG A 119 -5.29 -7.25 -1.73
C ARG A 119 -4.07 -7.03 -2.59
N ARG A 120 -3.72 -8.00 -3.43
CA ARG A 120 -2.74 -7.84 -4.51
C ARG A 120 -3.17 -6.78 -5.52
N LEU A 121 -4.47 -6.63 -5.75
CA LEU A 121 -5.01 -5.78 -6.79
C LEU A 121 -5.31 -4.38 -6.25
N ALA A 122 -4.90 -3.35 -6.99
CA ALA A 122 -5.22 -1.98 -6.63
C ALA A 122 -6.73 -1.70 -6.77
N ARG A 123 -7.24 -0.82 -5.91
CA ARG A 123 -8.68 -0.62 -5.69
C ARG A 123 -9.21 0.73 -6.18
N GLY A 124 -8.37 1.52 -6.84
CA GLY A 124 -8.72 2.83 -7.38
C GLY A 124 -9.28 2.75 -8.80
N ILE A 125 -9.48 3.94 -9.38
CA ILE A 125 -10.04 4.11 -10.71
C ILE A 125 -9.07 3.56 -11.77
N ASN A 126 -9.61 3.00 -12.86
CA ASN A 126 -8.84 2.37 -13.94
C ASN A 126 -7.90 1.25 -13.46
N GLY A 127 -8.24 0.65 -12.32
CA GLY A 127 -7.47 -0.40 -11.67
C GLY A 127 -6.14 0.05 -11.07
N TYR A 128 -5.86 1.35 -11.01
CA TYR A 128 -4.68 1.90 -10.33
C TYR A 128 -4.95 2.15 -8.83
N GLN A 129 -3.98 2.63 -8.05
CA GLN A 129 -4.23 2.99 -6.66
C GLN A 129 -5.06 4.28 -6.57
N TRP A 130 -5.88 4.41 -5.53
CA TRP A 130 -6.60 5.67 -5.26
C TRP A 130 -5.65 6.88 -5.17
N ARG A 131 -4.44 6.68 -4.64
CA ARG A 131 -3.39 7.71 -4.61
C ARG A 131 -3.05 8.26 -6.00
N ASP A 132 -2.98 7.40 -7.02
CA ASP A 132 -2.63 7.81 -8.38
C ASP A 132 -3.80 8.56 -9.05
N ALA A 133 -5.04 8.23 -8.67
CA ALA A 133 -6.22 8.95 -9.15
C ALA A 133 -6.26 10.40 -8.65
N PHE A 134 -5.95 10.62 -7.35
CA PHE A 134 -5.94 11.94 -6.72
C PHE A 134 -4.71 12.80 -7.04
N ARG A 135 -3.70 12.23 -7.71
CA ARG A 135 -2.44 12.93 -8.00
C ARG A 135 -2.64 13.99 -9.09
N LYS A 136 -2.24 15.23 -8.79
CA LYS A 136 -2.29 16.38 -9.72
C LYS A 136 -0.97 16.62 -10.45
N GLU A 137 0.13 16.33 -9.77
CA GLU A 137 1.49 16.51 -10.30
C GLU A 137 1.81 15.45 -11.36
N PHE A 138 2.66 15.79 -12.33
CA PHE A 138 3.16 14.84 -13.32
C PHE A 138 4.30 13.99 -12.72
N ASP A 139 4.26 12.68 -12.93
CA ASP A 139 5.26 11.75 -12.38
C ASP A 139 5.50 10.62 -13.38
N THR A 140 6.64 10.66 -14.06
CA THR A 140 7.04 9.68 -15.09
C THR A 140 7.13 8.27 -14.54
N SER A 141 7.57 8.12 -13.28
CA SER A 141 7.70 6.82 -12.61
C SER A 141 6.36 6.23 -12.17
N ARG A 142 5.26 6.97 -12.36
CA ARG A 142 3.87 6.62 -12.03
C ARG A 142 2.91 6.75 -13.21
N GLY A 143 3.41 6.57 -14.43
CA GLY A 143 2.59 6.58 -15.65
C GLY A 143 2.22 7.98 -16.17
N GLY A 144 2.94 9.02 -15.74
CA GLY A 144 2.75 10.38 -16.24
C GLY A 144 1.72 11.19 -15.45
N GLN A 145 0.79 11.85 -16.13
CA GLN A 145 -0.22 12.71 -15.50
C GLN A 145 -1.25 11.86 -14.74
N GLY A 146 -1.52 12.21 -13.48
CA GLY A 146 -2.60 11.58 -12.71
C GLY A 146 -3.99 11.98 -13.23
N LEU A 147 -5.03 11.27 -12.79
CA LEU A 147 -6.41 11.57 -13.25
C LEU A 147 -6.96 12.89 -12.71
N GLY A 148 -6.32 13.47 -11.68
CA GLY A 148 -6.72 14.75 -11.11
C GLY A 148 -8.14 14.76 -10.54
N VAL A 149 -8.70 13.59 -10.18
CA VAL A 149 -10.02 13.52 -9.57
C VAL A 149 -9.96 14.15 -8.18
N ASP A 150 -10.93 14.98 -7.83
CA ASP A 150 -11.04 15.58 -6.51
C ASP A 150 -12.01 14.75 -5.65
N HIS A 151 -11.80 14.71 -4.32
CA HIS A 151 -12.66 13.97 -3.39
C HIS A 151 -14.15 14.35 -3.51
N GLU A 152 -14.44 15.60 -3.83
CA GLU A 152 -15.82 16.11 -4.00
C GLU A 152 -16.53 15.52 -5.22
N THR A 153 -15.78 15.28 -6.31
CA THR A 153 -16.31 14.71 -7.55
C THR A 153 -16.71 13.25 -7.41
N LEU A 154 -16.08 12.51 -6.50
CA LEU A 154 -16.39 11.09 -6.24
C LEU A 154 -17.65 10.92 -5.41
N ASN A 155 -17.88 11.79 -4.43
CA ASN A 155 -19.06 11.71 -3.56
C ASN A 155 -20.37 12.03 -4.29
N HIS A 156 -20.34 12.81 -5.37
CA HIS A 156 -21.53 13.18 -6.15
C HIS A 156 -21.90 12.19 -7.26
N ASN A 157 -21.04 11.21 -7.58
CA ASN A 157 -21.33 10.23 -8.63
C ASN A 157 -21.04 8.79 -8.19
N PRO A 158 -22.04 8.07 -7.64
CA PRO A 158 -21.86 6.69 -7.14
C PRO A 158 -21.51 5.67 -8.24
N LYS A 159 -21.65 6.04 -9.53
CA LYS A 159 -21.29 5.15 -10.66
C LYS A 159 -19.79 4.93 -10.81
N VAL A 160 -18.94 5.79 -10.23
CA VAL A 160 -17.47 5.60 -10.26
C VAL A 160 -17.04 4.44 -9.36
N HIS A 161 -17.78 4.19 -8.27
CA HIS A 161 -17.52 3.06 -7.37
C HIS A 161 -17.92 1.69 -7.93
N GLN A 162 -18.83 1.64 -8.91
CA GLN A 162 -19.44 0.38 -9.40
C GLN A 162 -18.71 -0.27 -10.58
N SER A 163 -17.78 0.43 -11.25
CA SER A 163 -17.14 -0.09 -12.47
C SER A 163 -16.09 -1.19 -12.24
N ALA A 164 -15.72 -1.49 -10.98
CA ALA A 164 -14.72 -2.52 -10.67
C ALA A 164 -15.29 -3.93 -10.46
N SER A 165 -16.62 -4.12 -10.51
CA SER A 165 -17.26 -5.38 -10.09
C SER A 165 -18.05 -6.14 -11.16
N THR A 166 -18.08 -5.70 -12.42
CA THR A 166 -18.87 -6.38 -13.46
C THR A 166 -18.01 -6.70 -14.69
N THR A 167 -17.26 -7.81 -14.61
CA THR A 167 -16.99 -8.65 -15.78
C THR A 167 -16.81 -10.09 -15.30
N LEU A 168 -17.93 -10.74 -14.96
CA LEU A 168 -18.02 -12.20 -15.08
C LEU A 168 -18.03 -12.48 -16.59
N LEU A 169 -16.97 -13.12 -17.08
CA LEU A 169 -16.92 -13.72 -18.41
C LEU A 169 -17.48 -15.16 -18.34
N PRO A 170 -17.92 -15.70 -19.48
CA PRO A 170 -19.21 -16.39 -19.67
C PRO A 170 -19.28 -17.82 -19.12
#